data_AF-A0AA39FN21-F1
#
_entry.id   AF-A0AA39FN21-F1
#
_cell.length_a   1.000
_cell.length_b   1.000
_cell.length_c   1.000
_cell.angle_alpha   90.00
_cell.angle_beta   90.00
_cell.angle_gamma   90.00
#
_symmetry.space_group_name_H-M   'P 1'
#
loop_
_entity.id
_entity.type
_entity.pdbx_description
1 polymer ?
#
loop_
_entity_poly.entity_id
_entity_poly.type
_entity_poly.pdbx_seq_one_letter_code
_entity_poly.pdbx_strand_id
1 'polypeptide(L)'
;MLPKVYKLLAKCTQLKYARFECSKSRSLRLLLEALPTENLETLSMQLLGLKYRGVRPEWNHLMGNVLSKTPKLKALELNSVPVPELSSIGGMGTLETLFIATTDLPRLNFDMNELRNLKTLCLCCQRHSSSDITELMRKCRKLHSVEIIGMYGLSKAAMNVMI
;
A
#
# COMPACT_ATOMS: atom_id res chain seq x y z
N MET A 1 17.99 17.98 0.46
CA MET A 1 18.14 16.96 -0.61
C MET A 1 16.85 16.63 -1.36
N LEU A 2 15.67 16.69 -0.75
CA LEU A 2 14.39 16.30 -1.38
C LEU A 2 13.98 17.08 -2.66
N PRO A 3 14.24 18.40 -2.82
CA PRO A 3 13.83 19.15 -4.02
C PRO A 3 14.41 18.63 -5.35
N LYS A 4 15.53 17.89 -5.31
CA LYS A 4 16.18 17.35 -6.51
C LYS A 4 15.52 16.06 -7.01
N VAL A 5 14.97 15.24 -6.11
CA VAL A 5 14.32 13.96 -6.47
C VAL A 5 13.00 14.22 -7.20
N TYR A 6 12.23 15.24 -6.82
CA TYR A 6 10.97 15.59 -7.50
C TYR A 6 11.20 16.15 -8.90
N LYS A 7 12.17 17.06 -9.05
CA LYS A 7 12.58 17.55 -10.39
C LYS A 7 13.07 16.42 -11.30
N LEU A 8 13.58 15.32 -10.75
CA LEU A 8 13.94 14.13 -11.50
C LEU A 8 12.68 13.32 -11.88
N LEU A 9 11.77 13.06 -10.94
CA LEU A 9 10.52 12.32 -11.20
C LEU A 9 9.65 13.02 -12.26
N ALA A 10 9.48 14.33 -12.16
CA ALA A 10 8.66 15.10 -13.12
C ALA A 10 9.29 15.21 -14.50
N LYS A 11 10.61 15.04 -14.61
CA LYS A 11 11.31 14.93 -15.90
C LYS A 11 11.26 13.51 -16.47
N CYS A 12 10.93 12.51 -15.66
CA CYS A 12 10.85 11.11 -16.06
C CYS A 12 9.40 10.71 -16.39
N THR A 13 8.82 11.26 -17.45
CA THR A 13 7.45 10.93 -17.91
C THR A 13 7.27 9.42 -18.25
N GLN A 14 8.37 8.71 -18.48
CA GLN A 14 8.40 7.27 -18.76
C GLN A 14 8.61 6.39 -17.51
N LEU A 15 8.63 6.96 -16.31
CA LEU A 15 8.92 6.21 -15.09
C LEU A 15 7.77 5.24 -14.78
N LYS A 16 7.97 3.96 -15.12
CA LYS A 16 7.01 2.88 -14.86
C LYS A 16 7.05 2.37 -13.42
N TYR A 17 8.16 2.56 -12.73
CA TYR A 17 8.41 2.00 -11.41
C TYR A 17 9.07 3.05 -10.52
N ALA A 18 8.48 3.33 -9.36
CA ALA A 18 9.08 4.18 -8.34
C ALA A 18 9.05 3.45 -7.00
N ARG A 19 10.21 3.32 -6.34
CA ARG A 19 10.29 2.84 -4.96
C ARG A 19 11.01 3.88 -4.12
N PHE A 20 10.35 4.34 -3.07
CA PHE A 20 10.89 5.31 -2.13
C PHE A 20 11.04 4.66 -0.75
N GLU A 21 12.27 4.61 -0.28
CA GLU A 21 12.60 4.19 1.07
C GLU A 21 13.04 5.41 1.89
N CYS A 22 12.26 5.75 2.90
CA CYS A 22 12.55 6.86 3.80
C CYS A 22 12.88 6.33 5.19
N SER A 23 14.06 6.68 5.70
CA SER A 23 14.44 6.42 7.09
C SER A 23 13.98 7.51 8.06
N LYS A 24 13.70 8.72 7.55
CA LYS A 24 13.28 9.90 8.33
C LYS A 24 11.84 10.28 8.04
N SER A 25 11.09 10.58 9.09
CA SER A 25 9.67 10.95 9.00
C SER A 25 9.42 12.13 8.07
N ARG A 26 10.19 13.21 8.26
CA ARG A 26 10.12 14.43 7.47
C ARG A 26 10.36 14.18 5.98
N SER A 27 11.19 13.19 5.62
CA SER A 27 11.46 12.86 4.23
C SER A 27 10.26 12.21 3.54
N LEU A 28 9.56 11.29 4.22
CA LEU A 28 8.37 10.67 3.65
C LEU A 28 7.24 11.69 3.52
N ARG A 29 7.02 12.52 4.55
CA ARG A 29 5.98 13.56 4.50
C ARG A 29 6.18 14.50 3.32
N LEU A 30 7.38 15.04 3.15
CA LEU A 30 7.71 15.92 2.02
C LEU A 30 7.55 15.19 0.67
N LEU A 31 7.81 13.88 0.63
CA LEU A 31 7.55 13.04 -0.56
C LEU A 31 6.06 12.95 -0.87
N LEU A 32 5.24 12.63 0.11
CA LEU A 32 3.79 12.53 -0.07
C LEU A 32 3.14 13.88 -0.36
N GLU A 33 3.69 14.99 0.12
CA GLU A 33 3.21 16.35 -0.19
C GLU A 33 3.60 16.81 -1.60
N ALA A 34 4.73 16.33 -2.13
CA ALA A 34 5.25 16.74 -3.44
C ALA A 34 4.86 15.82 -4.61
N LEU A 35 4.53 14.55 -4.35
CA LEU A 35 3.99 13.65 -5.37
C LEU A 35 2.70 14.21 -6.02
N PRO A 36 1.73 14.78 -5.28
CA PRO A 36 0.50 15.32 -5.85
C PRO A 36 0.66 16.60 -6.68
N THR A 37 1.80 17.30 -6.60
CA THR A 37 1.92 18.66 -7.19
C THR A 37 2.25 18.68 -8.68
N GLU A 38 2.66 17.57 -9.30
CA GLU A 38 3.00 17.52 -10.73
C GLU A 38 2.39 16.28 -11.41
N ASN A 39 1.41 16.48 -12.29
CA ASN A 39 0.91 15.59 -13.35
C ASN A 39 1.19 14.07 -13.21
N LEU A 40 0.84 13.43 -12.09
CA LEU A 40 0.96 11.97 -11.97
C LEU A 40 0.07 11.20 -12.97
N GLU A 41 -0.96 11.84 -13.53
CA GLU A 41 -1.77 11.28 -14.63
C GLU A 41 -0.98 11.05 -15.92
N THR A 42 0.05 11.87 -16.18
CA THR A 42 0.95 11.72 -17.34
C THR A 42 2.07 10.72 -17.07
N LEU A 43 2.34 10.42 -15.80
CA LEU A 43 3.27 9.37 -15.43
C LEU A 43 2.64 8.00 -15.73
N SER A 44 3.35 7.22 -16.54
CA SER A 44 3.02 5.82 -16.83
C SER A 44 3.36 4.88 -15.66
N MET A 45 3.23 5.37 -14.43
CA MET A 45 3.64 4.65 -13.22
C MET A 45 2.72 3.46 -13.00
N GLN A 46 3.30 2.27 -13.10
CA GLN A 46 2.62 0.99 -12.89
C GLN A 46 2.94 0.40 -11.52
N LEU A 47 4.07 0.77 -10.92
CA LEU A 47 4.47 0.32 -9.59
C LEU A 47 4.89 1.50 -8.70
N LEU A 48 4.33 1.53 -7.50
CA LEU A 48 4.68 2.46 -6.45
C LEU A 48 5.01 1.68 -5.18
N GLY A 49 6.24 1.82 -4.70
CA GLY A 49 6.67 1.27 -3.42
C GLY A 49 7.01 2.36 -2.43
N LEU A 50 6.41 2.30 -1.25
CA LEU A 50 6.63 3.24 -0.16
C LEU A 50 7.03 2.48 1.10
N LYS A 51 8.23 2.77 1.59
CA LYS A 51 8.76 2.17 2.81
C LYS A 51 9.15 3.22 3.82
N TYR A 52 8.63 3.10 5.04
CA TYR A 52 8.96 3.98 6.14
C TYR A 52 8.74 3.28 7.47
N ARG A 53 9.68 3.34 8.41
CA ARG A 53 9.61 2.58 9.67
C ARG A 53 8.79 3.23 10.80
N GLY A 54 7.97 4.23 10.51
CA GLY A 54 7.14 4.89 11.52
C GLY A 54 5.66 4.83 11.16
N VAL A 55 4.82 4.39 12.08
CA VAL A 55 3.38 4.55 11.90
C VAL A 55 3.03 6.02 12.23
N ARG A 56 2.36 6.69 11.29
CA ARG A 56 1.95 8.11 11.37
C ARG A 56 0.53 8.26 10.79
N PRO A 57 -0.53 7.85 11.51
CA PRO A 57 -1.90 7.83 11.00
C PRO A 57 -2.37 9.17 10.42
N GLU A 58 -1.80 10.29 10.89
CA GLU A 58 -2.05 11.62 10.34
C GLU A 58 -1.67 11.78 8.86
N TRP A 59 -0.87 10.87 8.29
CA TRP A 59 -0.48 10.89 6.87
C TRP A 59 -1.45 10.11 5.96
N ASN A 60 -2.52 9.54 6.50
CA ASN A 60 -3.51 8.81 5.72
C ASN A 60 -4.08 9.65 4.57
N HIS A 61 -4.39 10.93 4.84
CA HIS A 61 -4.90 11.86 3.83
C HIS A 61 -3.87 12.15 2.72
N LEU A 62 -2.58 12.29 3.07
CA LEU A 62 -1.51 12.50 2.09
C LEU A 62 -1.36 11.28 1.19
N MET A 63 -1.46 10.08 1.77
CA MET A 63 -1.40 8.83 1.00
C MET A 63 -2.59 8.71 0.06
N GLY A 64 -3.81 8.99 0.53
CA GLY A 64 -4.99 8.99 -0.32
C GLY A 64 -4.89 9.97 -1.50
N ASN A 65 -4.32 11.15 -1.28
CA ASN A 65 -4.07 12.13 -2.33
C ASN A 65 -3.04 11.68 -3.38
N VAL A 66 -2.03 10.89 -2.98
CA VAL A 66 -1.08 10.31 -3.93
C VAL A 66 -1.77 9.23 -4.77
N LEU A 67 -2.52 8.35 -4.11
CA LEU A 67 -3.18 7.20 -4.75
C LEU A 67 -4.27 7.63 -5.75
N SER A 68 -5.06 8.65 -5.40
CA SER A 68 -6.10 9.19 -6.29
C SER A 68 -5.54 9.78 -7.59
N LYS A 69 -4.26 10.20 -7.57
CA LYS A 69 -3.55 10.74 -8.73
C LYS A 69 -2.73 9.68 -9.49
N THR A 70 -2.78 8.41 -9.06
CA THR A 70 -2.14 7.28 -9.76
C THR A 70 -3.18 6.26 -10.25
N PRO A 71 -4.12 6.64 -11.13
CA PRO A 71 -5.24 5.77 -11.52
C PRO A 71 -4.82 4.55 -12.38
N LYS A 72 -3.58 4.55 -12.90
CA LYS A 72 -3.01 3.48 -13.75
C LYS A 72 -2.13 2.49 -12.98
N LEU A 73 -2.07 2.61 -11.65
CA LEU A 73 -1.17 1.81 -10.84
C LEU A 73 -1.61 0.34 -10.83
N LYS A 74 -0.70 -0.56 -11.26
CA LYS A 74 -0.92 -2.00 -11.26
C LYS A 74 -0.39 -2.69 -9.99
N ALA A 75 0.63 -2.11 -9.37
CA ALA A 75 1.28 -2.68 -8.20
C ALA A 75 1.54 -1.61 -7.13
N LEU A 76 1.13 -1.89 -5.89
CA LEU A 76 1.34 -1.03 -4.74
C LEU A 76 2.05 -1.81 -3.63
N GLU A 77 3.18 -1.28 -3.17
CA GLU A 77 3.93 -1.83 -2.04
C GLU A 77 3.93 -0.80 -0.90
N LEU A 78 3.31 -1.16 0.22
CA LEU A 78 3.24 -0.34 1.44
C LEU A 78 4.00 -1.07 2.55
N ASN A 79 5.15 -0.55 2.97
CA ASN A 79 5.98 -1.18 3.98
C ASN A 79 6.21 -0.25 5.18
N SER A 80 5.72 -0.69 6.33
CA SER A 80 5.82 -0.03 7.63
C SER A 80 5.20 1.39 7.67
N VAL A 81 4.55 1.80 6.58
CA VAL A 81 3.79 3.03 6.50
C VAL A 81 2.49 2.88 7.29
N PRO A 82 1.94 3.98 7.84
CA PRO A 82 0.53 4.00 8.22
C PRO A 82 -0.26 3.54 7.01
N VAL A 83 -0.95 2.42 7.16
CA VAL A 83 -1.88 2.01 6.13
C VAL A 83 -2.99 3.06 6.19
N PRO A 84 -3.20 3.86 5.13
CA PRO A 84 -4.35 4.75 5.11
C PRO A 84 -5.62 3.95 5.39
N GLU A 85 -6.70 4.63 5.74
CA GLU A 85 -8.00 4.04 5.42
C GLU A 85 -7.94 3.67 3.93
N LEU A 86 -7.80 2.38 3.66
CA LEU A 86 -7.62 1.84 2.30
C LEU A 86 -8.91 2.01 1.48
N SER A 87 -9.92 2.70 2.00
CA SER A 87 -10.96 3.35 1.21
C SER A 87 -10.35 4.17 0.05
N SER A 88 -9.15 4.73 0.23
CA SER A 88 -8.45 5.45 -0.85
C SER A 88 -7.92 4.55 -1.97
N ILE A 89 -7.71 3.24 -1.73
CA ILE A 89 -7.32 2.27 -2.79
C ILE A 89 -8.50 1.49 -3.34
N GLY A 90 -9.63 1.46 -2.64
CA GLY A 90 -10.79 0.67 -3.06
C GLY A 90 -11.32 1.09 -4.43
N GLY A 91 -11.23 2.37 -4.80
CA GLY A 91 -11.54 2.85 -6.15
C GLY A 91 -10.51 2.52 -7.24
N MET A 92 -9.40 1.84 -6.93
CA MET A 92 -8.32 1.58 -7.89
C MET A 92 -8.64 0.39 -8.80
N GLY A 93 -9.44 0.63 -9.83
CA GLY A 93 -9.84 -0.38 -10.81
C GLY A 93 -8.71 -0.95 -11.67
N THR A 94 -7.45 -0.55 -11.52
CA THR A 94 -6.31 -1.09 -12.28
C THR A 94 -5.32 -1.87 -11.42
N LEU A 95 -5.51 -1.88 -10.10
CA LEU A 95 -4.55 -2.49 -9.17
C LEU A 95 -4.65 -4.02 -9.22
N GLU A 96 -3.57 -4.67 -9.67
CA GLU A 96 -3.48 -6.13 -9.80
C GLU A 96 -2.67 -6.76 -8.65
N THR A 97 -1.75 -6.01 -8.04
CA THR A 97 -0.86 -6.47 -6.97
C THR A 97 -0.82 -5.50 -5.80
N LEU A 98 -1.06 -6.02 -4.59
CA LEU A 98 -0.98 -5.27 -3.34
C LEU A 98 -0.09 -6.00 -2.35
N PHE A 99 1.02 -5.36 -1.97
CA PHE A 99 1.89 -5.82 -0.91
C PHE A 99 1.79 -4.87 0.28
N ILE A 100 1.41 -5.39 1.44
CA ILE A 100 1.38 -4.64 2.69
C ILE A 100 2.25 -5.36 3.70
N ALA A 101 3.34 -4.74 4.11
CA ALA A 101 4.09 -5.14 5.28
C ALA A 101 3.83 -4.12 6.39
N THR A 102 3.14 -4.50 7.45
CA THR A 102 2.87 -3.60 8.58
C THR A 102 3.12 -4.29 9.90
N THR A 103 3.44 -3.48 10.91
CA THR A 103 3.56 -3.96 12.29
C THR A 103 2.21 -4.19 12.95
N ASP A 104 1.09 -3.71 12.37
CA ASP A 104 -0.24 -3.74 13.01
C ASP A 104 -1.36 -4.01 11.98
N LEU A 105 -1.56 -5.27 11.60
CA LEU A 105 -2.62 -5.71 10.67
C LEU A 105 -4.07 -5.47 11.14
N PRO A 106 -4.46 -5.61 12.43
CA PRO A 106 -5.89 -5.54 12.80
C PRO A 106 -6.58 -4.21 12.49
N ARG A 107 -5.81 -3.15 12.22
CA ARG A 107 -6.33 -1.85 11.78
C ARG A 107 -6.61 -1.76 10.28
N LEU A 108 -6.43 -2.84 9.53
CA LEU A 108 -6.84 -2.94 8.13
C LEU A 108 -8.38 -2.95 8.03
N ASN A 109 -8.99 -1.79 8.14
CA ASN A 109 -10.44 -1.61 8.02
C ASN A 109 -10.77 -1.11 6.62
N PHE A 110 -10.91 -2.03 5.66
CA PHE A 110 -11.32 -1.66 4.31
C PHE A 110 -12.18 -2.75 3.69
N ASP A 111 -13.03 -2.33 2.75
CA ASP A 111 -13.80 -3.24 1.95
C ASP A 111 -12.95 -3.77 0.80
N MET A 112 -12.52 -5.01 0.95
CA MET A 112 -11.81 -5.77 -0.07
C MET A 112 -12.62 -5.91 -1.37
N ASN A 113 -13.95 -5.76 -1.33
CA ASN A 113 -14.82 -5.86 -2.52
C ASN A 113 -14.56 -4.78 -3.57
N GLU A 114 -13.96 -3.65 -3.18
CA GLU A 114 -13.69 -2.56 -4.11
C GLU A 114 -12.47 -2.85 -5.01
N LEU A 115 -11.57 -3.75 -4.57
CA LEU A 115 -10.36 -4.17 -5.29
C LEU A 115 -10.64 -5.24 -6.35
N ARG A 116 -11.57 -4.96 -7.26
CA ARG A 116 -12.17 -5.94 -8.22
C ARG A 116 -11.19 -6.61 -9.18
N ASN A 117 -10.02 -6.02 -9.40
CA ASN A 117 -9.00 -6.53 -10.32
C ASN A 117 -7.74 -7.01 -9.60
N LEU A 118 -7.75 -7.05 -8.27
CA LEU A 118 -6.62 -7.52 -7.49
C LEU A 118 -6.46 -9.03 -7.70
N LYS A 119 -5.29 -9.44 -8.18
CA LYS A 119 -4.93 -10.85 -8.41
C LYS A 119 -3.99 -11.38 -7.34
N THR A 120 -3.09 -10.53 -6.85
CA THR A 120 -2.08 -10.90 -5.85
C THR A 120 -2.19 -10.00 -4.62
N LEU A 121 -2.40 -10.63 -3.46
CA LEU A 121 -2.39 -9.99 -2.16
C LEU A 121 -1.30 -10.60 -1.29
N CYS A 122 -0.34 -9.79 -0.87
CA CYS A 122 0.72 -10.21 0.03
C CYS A 122 0.65 -9.38 1.32
N LEU A 123 0.47 -10.05 2.45
CA LEU A 123 0.38 -9.45 3.77
C LEU A 123 1.51 -9.96 4.66
N CYS A 124 2.35 -9.06 5.14
CA CYS A 124 3.41 -9.37 6.09
C CYS A 124 3.12 -8.67 7.42
N CYS A 125 3.08 -9.44 8.49
CA CYS A 125 2.72 -8.96 9.82
C CYS A 125 3.75 -9.37 10.86
N GLN A 126 4.13 -8.42 11.70
CA GLN A 126 5.06 -8.71 12.80
C GLN A 126 4.37 -8.79 14.18
N ARG A 127 3.15 -8.27 14.34
CA ARG A 127 2.36 -8.37 15.57
C ARG A 127 0.89 -8.57 15.24
N HIS A 128 0.34 -9.68 15.73
CA HIS A 128 -1.05 -10.08 15.54
C HIS A 128 -1.48 -10.95 16.71
N SER A 129 -2.77 -10.91 17.01
CA SER A 129 -3.48 -11.92 17.79
C SER A 129 -4.13 -12.94 16.84
N SER A 130 -4.53 -14.10 17.38
CA SER A 130 -5.29 -15.09 16.60
C SER A 130 -6.60 -14.52 16.07
N SER A 131 -7.27 -13.63 16.81
CA SER A 131 -8.51 -12.97 16.36
C SER A 131 -8.27 -12.04 15.16
N ASP A 132 -7.14 -11.35 15.11
CA ASP A 132 -6.80 -10.45 14.00
C ASP A 132 -6.64 -11.22 12.69
N ILE A 133 -6.04 -12.41 12.77
CA ILE A 133 -5.86 -13.30 11.64
C ILE A 133 -7.20 -13.87 11.18
N THR A 134 -8.06 -14.31 12.10
CA THR A 134 -9.42 -14.78 11.75
C THR A 134 -10.23 -13.68 11.04
N GLU A 135 -10.18 -12.45 11.55
CA GLU A 135 -10.84 -11.29 10.93
C GLU A 135 -10.32 -11.04 9.52
N LEU A 136 -9.00 -11.02 9.36
CA LEU A 136 -8.35 -10.81 8.09
C LEU A 136 -8.70 -11.91 7.08
N MET A 137 -8.68 -13.18 7.50
CA MET A 137 -9.07 -14.31 6.65
C MET A 137 -10.52 -14.19 6.19
N ARG A 138 -11.42 -13.76 7.07
CA ARG A 138 -12.83 -13.51 6.71
C ARG A 138 -12.98 -12.39 5.68
N LYS A 139 -12.19 -11.31 5.79
CA LYS A 139 -12.14 -10.23 4.79
C LYS A 139 -11.58 -10.73 3.47
N CYS A 140 -10.51 -11.52 3.50
CA CYS A 140 -9.88 -12.09 2.30
C CYS A 140 -10.82 -13.07 1.57
N ARG A 141 -11.70 -13.79 2.27
CA ARG A 141 -12.72 -14.65 1.63
C ARG A 141 -13.69 -13.91 0.69
N LYS A 142 -13.82 -12.58 0.83
CA LYS A 142 -14.64 -11.74 -0.04
C LYS A 142 -13.92 -11.32 -1.32
N LEU A 143 -12.62 -11.60 -1.44
CA LEU A 143 -11.84 -11.31 -2.63
C LEU A 143 -12.10 -12.37 -3.69
N HIS A 144 -13.04 -12.11 -4.58
CA HIS A 144 -13.38 -13.03 -5.67
C HIS A 144 -12.37 -13.03 -6.83
N SER A 145 -11.56 -11.98 -6.95
CA SER A 145 -10.57 -11.82 -8.04
C SER A 145 -9.16 -12.28 -7.68
N VAL A 146 -8.89 -12.55 -6.41
CA VAL A 146 -7.52 -12.83 -5.94
C VAL A 146 -7.18 -14.28 -6.18
N GLU A 147 -6.14 -14.49 -7.00
CA GLU A 147 -5.59 -15.79 -7.34
C GLU A 147 -4.51 -16.23 -6.34
N ILE A 148 -3.77 -15.26 -5.78
CA ILE A 148 -2.63 -15.52 -4.91
C ILE A 148 -2.75 -14.72 -3.61
N ILE A 149 -2.77 -15.43 -2.49
CA ILE A 149 -2.68 -14.85 -1.14
C ILE A 149 -1.41 -15.34 -0.46
N GLY A 150 -0.47 -14.42 -0.23
CA GLY A 150 0.74 -14.69 0.56
C GLY A 150 0.61 -14.07 1.95
N MET A 151 0.79 -14.85 3.02
CA MET A 151 0.83 -14.34 4.39
C MET A 151 2.17 -14.68 5.05
N TYR A 152 2.88 -13.65 5.52
CA TYR A 152 4.23 -13.77 6.07
C TYR A 152 4.30 -13.20 7.49
N GLY A 153 5.24 -13.71 8.30
CA GLY A 153 5.45 -13.27 9.67
C GLY A 153 4.39 -13.77 10.66
N LEU A 154 3.55 -14.71 10.24
CA LEU A 154 2.58 -15.36 11.11
C LEU A 154 3.27 -16.25 12.14
N SER A 155 2.80 -16.18 13.39
CA SER A 155 3.20 -17.13 14.42
C SER A 155 2.68 -18.54 14.07
N LYS A 156 3.31 -19.58 14.63
CA LYS A 156 2.83 -20.96 14.48
C LYS A 156 1.37 -21.11 14.93
N ALA A 157 0.98 -20.40 16.00
CA ALA A 157 -0.39 -20.38 16.49
C ALA A 157 -1.37 -19.75 15.48
N ALA A 158 -0.96 -18.68 14.79
CA ALA A 158 -1.77 -18.04 13.75
C ALA A 158 -1.95 -18.94 12.51
N MET A 159 -0.91 -19.68 12.10
CA MET A 159 -1.01 -20.60 10.97
C MET A 159 -2.03 -21.72 11.20
N ASN A 160 -2.20 -22.18 12.45
CA ASN A 160 -3.18 -23.22 12.78
C ASN A 160 -4.64 -22.75 12.62
N VAL A 161 -4.90 -21.43 12.59
CA VAL A 161 -6.25 -20.87 12.42
C VAL A 161 -6.61 -20.67 10.94
N MET A 162 -5.63 -20.84 10.03
CA MET A 162 -5.82 -20.67 8.59
C MET A 162 -6.18 -21.97 7.86
N ILE A 163 -6.03 -23.14 8.52
CA ILE A 163 -6.31 -24.48 7.98
C ILE A 163 -7.79 -24.82 8.17
#